data_AF-A0A5C5TF00-F1
#
_entry.id   AF-A0A5C5TF00-F1
#
_cell.length_a   1.000
_cell.length_b   1.000
_cell.length_c   1.000
_cell.angle_alpha   90.00
_cell.angle_beta   90.00
_cell.angle_gamma   90.00
#
_symmetry.space_group_name_H-M   'P 1'
#
loop_
_entity.id
_entity.type
_entity.pdbx_description
1 polymer ?
#
loop_
_entity_poly.entity_id
_entity_poly.type
_entity_poly.pdbx_seq_one_letter_code
_entity_poly.pdbx_strand_id
1 'polypeptide(L)'
;MAETHNSADPTKPSERIAVPDRLAHIVLRTGAKRTLMDWYATVLGAHIVFENAFIGFLTYDEEHHRIAVIEEPNLEASAQPTAGLHHVAFTYLNLQDLLQTYSRLKAVGIRPAHAINHGPTTSLYYRDPDGNSVELQIDNFASAAEAAEAAAWFASDAFAINPIGVDFDPEDLLARFQAGVPLSDLTRRAEIGPRGLPVR
;
A
#
# COMPACT_ATOMS: atom_id res chain seq x y z
N MET A 1 26.34 -9.81 26.24
CA MET A 1 27.13 -10.69 25.36
C MET A 1 26.38 -10.84 24.07
N ALA A 2 26.70 -10.00 23.09
CA ALA A 2 26.23 -10.09 21.72
C ALA A 2 27.30 -9.40 20.87
N GLU A 3 27.71 -10.07 19.80
CA GLU A 3 28.12 -9.54 18.50
C GLU A 3 28.96 -10.60 17.79
N THR A 4 28.32 -11.38 16.92
CA THR A 4 29.04 -12.07 15.84
C THR A 4 28.91 -11.20 14.61
N HIS A 5 29.85 -10.27 14.45
CA HIS A 5 30.11 -9.62 13.16
C HIS A 5 30.70 -10.68 12.23
N ASN A 6 29.92 -11.13 11.24
CA ASN A 6 30.42 -11.99 10.19
C ASN A 6 31.18 -11.12 9.19
N SER A 7 32.51 -11.03 9.32
CA SER A 7 33.36 -10.37 8.33
C SER A 7 33.42 -11.25 7.08
N ALA A 8 32.73 -10.85 6.02
CA ALA A 8 32.81 -11.53 4.73
C ALA A 8 34.24 -11.39 4.15
N ASP A 9 34.83 -12.53 3.76
CA ASP A 9 36.12 -12.63 3.09
C ASP A 9 36.05 -11.99 1.68
N PRO A 10 36.84 -10.94 1.38
CA PRO A 10 36.78 -10.20 0.12
C PRO A 10 37.27 -11.01 -1.10
N THR A 11 37.77 -12.24 -0.91
CA THR A 11 38.30 -13.09 -2.00
C THR A 11 37.28 -14.08 -2.57
N LYS A 12 36.10 -14.22 -1.97
CA LYS A 12 35.02 -15.05 -2.53
C LYS A 12 34.14 -14.19 -3.43
N PRO A 13 33.95 -14.55 -4.73
CA PRO A 13 32.92 -13.89 -5.53
C PRO A 13 31.59 -14.09 -4.80
N SER A 14 30.93 -12.98 -4.44
CA SER A 14 29.61 -13.06 -3.80
C SER A 14 28.68 -13.81 -4.74
N GLU A 15 28.25 -14.99 -4.33
CA GLU A 15 27.35 -15.81 -5.12
C GLU A 15 26.04 -15.01 -5.29
N ARG A 16 25.79 -14.50 -6.49
CA ARG A 16 24.64 -13.64 -6.76
C ARG A 16 23.37 -14.46 -6.53
N ILE A 17 22.72 -14.23 -5.40
CA ILE A 17 21.39 -14.80 -5.13
C ILE A 17 20.41 -14.12 -6.08
N ALA A 18 19.73 -14.91 -6.93
CA ALA A 18 18.65 -14.40 -7.76
C ALA A 18 17.46 -13.98 -6.88
N VAL A 19 16.86 -12.84 -7.19
CA VAL A 19 15.65 -12.32 -6.52
C VAL A 19 14.49 -12.23 -7.51
N PRO A 20 13.23 -12.29 -7.05
CA PRO A 20 12.08 -12.01 -7.91
C PRO A 20 12.17 -10.61 -8.54
N ASP A 21 11.69 -10.47 -9.77
CA ASP A 21 11.64 -9.18 -10.48
C ASP A 21 10.54 -8.26 -9.92
N ARG A 22 9.36 -8.83 -9.64
CA ARG A 22 8.18 -8.12 -9.13
C ARG A 22 7.21 -9.07 -8.44
N LEU A 23 6.32 -8.52 -7.61
CA LEU A 23 5.10 -9.22 -7.19
C LEU A 23 4.18 -9.34 -8.40
N ALA A 24 3.76 -10.56 -8.78
CA ALA A 24 2.92 -10.77 -9.95
C ALA A 24 1.44 -10.46 -9.64
N HIS A 25 0.83 -11.24 -8.75
CA HIS A 25 -0.59 -11.12 -8.41
C HIS A 25 -0.88 -11.58 -6.98
N ILE A 26 -2.07 -11.20 -6.49
CA ILE A 26 -2.71 -11.77 -5.31
C ILE A 26 -3.99 -12.51 -5.71
N VAL A 27 -4.43 -13.45 -4.88
CA VAL A 27 -5.67 -14.19 -5.06
C VAL A 27 -6.55 -13.99 -3.83
N LEU A 28 -7.78 -13.53 -4.06
CA LEU A 28 -8.79 -13.32 -3.03
C LEU A 28 -9.89 -14.37 -3.16
N ARG A 29 -10.53 -14.69 -2.05
CA ARG A 29 -11.69 -15.61 -1.97
C ARG A 29 -12.83 -14.86 -1.32
N THR A 30 -14.03 -15.02 -1.87
CA THR A 30 -15.21 -14.25 -1.44
C THR A 30 -16.48 -15.00 -1.78
N GLY A 31 -17.55 -14.77 -1.01
CA GLY A 31 -18.91 -15.20 -1.36
C GLY A 31 -19.66 -14.22 -2.26
N ALA A 32 -19.01 -13.14 -2.71
CA ALA A 32 -19.61 -12.09 -3.53
C ALA A 32 -18.64 -11.62 -4.63
N LYS A 33 -18.16 -12.53 -5.49
CA LYS A 33 -17.06 -12.26 -6.44
C LYS A 33 -17.29 -11.05 -7.30
N ARG A 34 -18.48 -10.91 -7.90
CA ARG A 34 -18.75 -9.81 -8.83
C ARG A 34 -18.62 -8.45 -8.13
N THR A 35 -19.15 -8.33 -6.91
CA THR A 35 -19.03 -7.12 -6.08
C THR A 35 -17.56 -6.79 -5.80
N LEU A 36 -16.76 -7.79 -5.45
CA LEU A 36 -15.33 -7.59 -5.17
C LEU A 36 -14.55 -7.19 -6.43
N MET A 37 -14.82 -7.84 -7.57
CA MET A 37 -14.21 -7.50 -8.85
C MET A 37 -14.55 -6.07 -9.28
N ASP A 38 -15.83 -5.67 -9.21
CA ASP A 38 -16.26 -4.31 -9.56
C ASP A 38 -15.63 -3.25 -8.66
N TRP A 39 -15.43 -3.58 -7.37
CA TRP A 39 -14.72 -2.70 -6.43
C TRP A 39 -13.25 -2.54 -6.82
N TYR A 40 -12.51 -3.63 -7.09
CA TYR A 40 -11.10 -3.54 -7.50
C TYR A 40 -10.92 -2.85 -8.85
N ALA A 41 -11.82 -3.11 -9.80
CA ALA A 41 -11.86 -2.39 -11.09
C ALA A 41 -12.03 -0.88 -10.86
N THR A 42 -12.95 -0.50 -9.97
CA THR A 42 -13.18 0.90 -9.63
C THR A 42 -11.99 1.51 -8.90
N VAL A 43 -11.48 0.87 -7.85
CA VAL A 43 -10.44 1.45 -6.98
C VAL A 43 -9.13 1.62 -7.73
N LEU A 44 -8.65 0.56 -8.38
CA LEU A 44 -7.35 0.54 -9.04
C LEU A 44 -7.40 1.08 -10.48
N GLY A 45 -8.58 1.37 -11.02
CA GLY A 45 -8.73 1.62 -12.46
C GLY A 45 -8.42 0.37 -13.29
N ALA A 46 -8.54 -0.81 -12.69
CA ALA A 46 -8.30 -2.09 -13.34
C ALA A 46 -9.46 -2.45 -14.28
N HIS A 47 -9.19 -3.31 -15.24
CA HIS A 47 -10.20 -3.91 -16.10
C HIS A 47 -10.19 -5.43 -15.96
N ILE A 48 -11.37 -6.04 -16.14
CA ILE A 48 -11.55 -7.48 -16.07
C ILE A 48 -11.07 -8.09 -17.38
N VAL A 49 -10.11 -9.02 -17.29
CA VAL A 49 -9.55 -9.73 -18.47
C VAL A 49 -10.24 -11.07 -18.71
N PHE A 50 -10.81 -11.67 -17.66
CA PHE A 50 -11.59 -12.91 -17.73
C PHE A 50 -12.50 -13.05 -16.52
N GLU A 51 -13.68 -13.63 -16.73
CA GLU A 51 -14.60 -14.02 -15.66
C GLU A 51 -15.44 -15.24 -16.10
N ASN A 52 -15.61 -16.22 -15.22
CA ASN A 52 -16.62 -17.27 -15.34
C ASN A 52 -17.43 -17.40 -14.04
N ALA A 53 -18.10 -18.52 -13.74
CA ALA A 53 -18.81 -18.66 -12.46
C ALA A 53 -17.86 -18.81 -11.25
N PHE A 54 -16.70 -19.43 -11.43
CA PHE A 54 -15.79 -19.82 -10.34
C PHE A 54 -14.70 -18.79 -10.05
N ILE A 55 -14.13 -18.15 -11.08
CA ILE A 55 -12.96 -17.29 -10.94
C ILE A 55 -13.06 -16.07 -11.86
N GLY A 56 -12.37 -14.99 -11.52
CA GLY A 56 -12.18 -13.82 -12.36
C GLY A 56 -10.80 -13.20 -12.16
N PHE A 57 -10.34 -12.46 -13.17
CA PHE A 57 -9.01 -11.87 -13.21
C PHE A 57 -9.08 -10.40 -13.64
N LEU A 58 -8.30 -9.56 -12.98
CA LEU A 58 -8.20 -8.12 -13.27
C LEU A 58 -6.76 -7.69 -13.44
N THR A 59 -6.53 -6.73 -14.33
CA THR A 59 -5.24 -6.06 -14.49
C THR A 59 -5.37 -4.55 -14.68
N TYR A 60 -4.31 -3.82 -14.39
CA TYR A 60 -4.19 -2.37 -14.59
C TYR A 60 -2.86 -1.98 -15.28
N ASP A 61 -2.02 -2.96 -15.62
CA ASP A 61 -0.74 -2.77 -16.31
C ASP A 61 -0.47 -3.94 -17.28
N GLU A 62 0.78 -4.12 -17.72
CA GLU A 62 1.17 -5.12 -18.70
C GLU A 62 1.18 -6.56 -18.16
N GLU A 63 1.07 -6.76 -16.84
CA GLU A 63 0.97 -8.09 -16.26
C GLU A 63 -0.40 -8.70 -16.62
N HIS A 64 -0.43 -10.00 -16.94
CA HIS A 64 -1.66 -10.64 -17.45
C HIS A 64 -2.84 -10.55 -16.46
N HIS A 65 -2.55 -10.45 -15.16
CA HIS A 65 -3.47 -10.11 -14.09
C HIS A 65 -2.69 -9.73 -12.82
N ARG A 66 -3.23 -8.79 -12.05
CA ARG A 66 -2.74 -8.38 -10.73
C ARG A 66 -3.60 -8.92 -9.59
N ILE A 67 -4.89 -9.10 -9.86
CA ILE A 67 -5.86 -9.63 -8.91
C ILE A 67 -6.57 -10.82 -9.55
N ALA A 68 -6.64 -11.94 -8.83
CA ALA A 68 -7.57 -13.01 -9.11
C ALA A 68 -8.59 -13.11 -7.98
N VAL A 69 -9.85 -13.40 -8.30
CA VAL A 69 -10.93 -13.54 -7.32
C VAL A 69 -11.65 -14.87 -7.53
N ILE A 70 -11.69 -15.70 -6.48
CA ILE A 70 -12.37 -16.99 -6.45
C ILE A 70 -13.70 -16.83 -5.72
N GLU A 71 -14.77 -17.35 -6.34
CA GLU A 71 -16.11 -17.43 -5.76
C GLU A 71 -16.21 -18.66 -4.83
N GLU A 72 -16.49 -18.40 -3.56
CA GLU A 72 -16.79 -19.39 -2.52
C GLU A 72 -18.12 -18.99 -1.82
N PRO A 73 -19.29 -19.45 -2.32
CA PRO A 73 -20.60 -18.89 -1.94
C PRO A 73 -20.96 -18.95 -0.45
N ASN A 74 -20.30 -19.81 0.33
CA ASN A 74 -20.55 -19.98 1.77
C ASN A 74 -19.42 -19.38 2.63
N LEU A 75 -18.51 -18.62 2.04
CA LEU A 75 -17.43 -17.99 2.78
C LEU A 75 -17.95 -16.76 3.50
N GLU A 76 -17.93 -16.82 4.82
CA GLU A 76 -18.24 -15.66 5.66
C GLU A 76 -17.05 -14.70 5.73
N ALA A 77 -17.33 -13.42 6.00
CA ALA A 77 -16.30 -12.45 6.30
C ALA A 77 -15.45 -12.91 7.51
N SER A 78 -14.15 -12.65 7.46
CA SER A 78 -13.22 -13.09 8.52
C SER A 78 -13.59 -12.50 9.89
N ALA A 79 -13.72 -13.35 10.90
CA ALA A 79 -13.86 -12.93 12.30
C ALA A 79 -12.52 -12.38 12.82
N GLN A 80 -12.28 -11.08 12.66
CA GLN A 80 -11.09 -10.41 13.21
C GLN A 80 -11.14 -10.39 14.75
N PRO A 81 -10.01 -10.56 15.47
CA PRO A 81 -8.64 -10.66 14.98
C PRO A 81 -8.13 -12.11 14.81
N THR A 82 -7.74 -12.49 13.60
CA THR A 82 -6.97 -13.72 13.33
C THR A 82 -5.60 -13.39 12.74
N ALA A 83 -4.65 -14.34 12.83
CA ALA A 83 -3.40 -14.24 12.09
C ALA A 83 -3.68 -14.29 10.57
N GLY A 84 -2.95 -13.51 9.78
CA GLY A 84 -3.12 -13.47 8.32
C GLY A 84 -2.50 -12.23 7.67
N LEU A 85 -2.89 -12.00 6.41
CA LEU A 85 -2.51 -10.82 5.63
C LEU A 85 -3.09 -9.55 6.27
N HIS A 86 -2.23 -8.56 6.54
CA HIS A 86 -2.70 -7.29 7.12
C HIS A 86 -3.33 -6.38 6.05
N HIS A 87 -2.60 -6.14 4.95
CA HIS A 87 -3.04 -5.29 3.84
C HIS A 87 -2.25 -5.62 2.57
N VAL A 88 -2.73 -5.13 1.42
CA VAL A 88 -1.98 -5.10 0.16
C VAL A 88 -1.84 -3.65 -0.28
N ALA A 89 -0.62 -3.22 -0.59
CA ALA A 89 -0.31 -1.86 -0.99
C ALA A 89 -0.06 -1.73 -2.50
N PHE A 90 -0.58 -0.66 -3.07
CA PHE A 90 -0.44 -0.26 -4.47
C PHE A 90 0.16 1.13 -4.54
N THR A 91 1.33 1.25 -5.16
CA THR A 91 2.06 2.52 -5.28
C THR A 91 1.66 3.25 -6.57
N TYR A 92 1.29 4.51 -6.44
CA TYR A 92 1.14 5.47 -7.54
C TYR A 92 2.47 6.17 -7.82
N LEU A 93 2.63 6.64 -9.05
CA LEU A 93 3.87 7.28 -9.50
C LEU A 93 4.18 8.57 -8.73
N ASN A 94 3.16 9.33 -8.33
CA ASN A 94 3.33 10.62 -7.67
C ASN A 94 2.07 11.02 -6.86
N LEU A 95 2.22 12.07 -6.04
CA LEU A 95 1.15 12.57 -5.17
C LEU A 95 -0.09 13.04 -5.95
N GLN A 96 0.11 13.60 -7.15
CA GLN A 96 -1.00 14.08 -7.97
C GLN A 96 -1.93 12.92 -8.36
N ASP A 97 -1.38 11.79 -8.81
CA ASP A 97 -2.17 10.63 -9.23
C ASP A 97 -2.91 9.99 -8.05
N LEU A 98 -2.29 9.96 -6.86
CA LEU A 98 -2.93 9.50 -5.63
C LEU A 98 -4.11 10.41 -5.24
N LEU A 99 -3.94 11.73 -5.28
CA LEU A 99 -4.97 12.71 -4.91
C LEU A 99 -6.11 12.80 -5.94
N GLN A 100 -5.80 12.62 -7.23
CA GLN A 100 -6.82 12.47 -8.28
C GLN A 100 -7.62 11.19 -8.08
N THR A 101 -6.95 10.08 -7.74
CA THR A 101 -7.62 8.83 -7.39
C THR A 101 -8.52 9.01 -6.18
N TYR A 102 -8.03 9.63 -5.11
CA TYR A 102 -8.85 9.96 -3.94
C TYR A 102 -10.12 10.72 -4.32
N SER A 103 -9.99 11.78 -5.12
CA SER A 103 -11.12 12.60 -5.56
C SER A 103 -12.14 11.79 -6.37
N ARG A 104 -11.66 10.93 -7.28
CA ARG A 104 -12.48 10.04 -8.11
C ARG A 104 -13.24 9.01 -7.26
N LEU A 105 -12.58 8.37 -6.29
CA LEU A 105 -13.20 7.37 -5.42
C LEU A 105 -14.23 7.99 -4.48
N LYS A 106 -13.89 9.15 -3.90
CA LYS A 106 -14.82 9.93 -3.07
C LYS A 106 -16.11 10.26 -3.81
N ALA A 107 -16.03 10.62 -5.09
CA ALA A 107 -17.20 10.97 -5.91
C ALA A 107 -18.20 9.82 -6.09
N VAL A 108 -17.74 8.56 -5.97
CA VAL A 108 -18.59 7.35 -6.02
C VAL A 108 -18.84 6.75 -4.64
N GLY A 109 -18.53 7.48 -3.56
CA GLY A 109 -18.80 7.07 -2.19
C GLY A 109 -17.76 6.15 -1.55
N ILE A 110 -16.65 5.86 -2.22
CA ILE A 110 -15.54 5.07 -1.67
C ILE A 110 -14.56 6.02 -0.98
N ARG A 111 -14.45 5.91 0.34
CA ARG A 111 -13.58 6.76 1.17
C ARG A 111 -12.54 5.93 1.93
N PRO A 112 -11.35 6.49 2.18
CA PRO A 112 -10.37 5.81 3.01
C PRO A 112 -10.91 5.65 4.44
N ALA A 113 -10.62 4.52 5.07
CA ALA A 113 -10.85 4.26 6.48
C ALA A 113 -9.86 5.05 7.36
N HIS A 114 -8.63 5.27 6.88
CA HIS A 114 -7.62 6.11 7.50
C HIS A 114 -6.57 6.54 6.47
N ALA A 115 -5.85 7.60 6.79
CA ALA A 115 -4.80 8.17 5.96
C ALA A 115 -3.59 8.46 6.85
N ILE A 116 -2.43 7.92 6.49
CA ILE A 116 -1.24 7.92 7.32
C ILE A 116 -0.04 8.35 6.50
N ASN A 117 0.72 9.30 7.03
CA ASN A 117 2.06 9.60 6.57
C ASN A 117 3.05 8.80 7.42
N HIS A 118 3.64 7.78 6.83
CA HIS A 118 4.61 6.90 7.50
C HIS A 118 5.99 7.55 7.62
N GLY A 119 6.27 8.57 6.80
CA GLY A 119 7.62 9.09 6.54
C GLY A 119 8.10 8.68 5.16
N PRO A 120 8.37 7.38 4.90
CA PRO A 120 8.78 6.93 3.60
C PRO A 120 7.61 6.84 2.61
N THR A 121 6.37 6.77 3.10
CA THR A 121 5.19 6.70 2.25
C THR A 121 4.07 7.61 2.75
N THR A 122 3.29 8.11 1.80
CA THR A 122 2.03 8.83 2.06
C THR A 122 0.88 7.94 1.60
N SER A 123 0.06 7.48 2.54
CA SER A 123 -0.81 6.32 2.34
C SER A 123 -2.27 6.59 2.67
N LEU A 124 -3.17 6.07 1.83
CA LEU A 124 -4.62 6.06 2.01
C LEU A 124 -5.10 4.61 2.09
N TYR A 125 -5.67 4.22 3.24
CA TYR A 125 -6.15 2.86 3.47
C TYR A 125 -7.65 2.76 3.25
N TYR A 126 -8.07 1.83 2.41
CA TYR A 126 -9.46 1.50 2.10
C TYR A 126 -9.82 0.11 2.62
N ARG A 127 -11.12 -0.15 2.72
CA ARG A 127 -11.69 -1.48 2.98
C ARG A 127 -12.36 -1.95 1.70
N ASP A 128 -12.01 -3.13 1.24
CA ASP A 128 -12.78 -3.80 0.19
C ASP A 128 -14.13 -4.31 0.75
N PRO A 129 -15.05 -4.79 -0.10
CA PRO A 129 -16.34 -5.32 0.33
C PRO A 129 -16.31 -6.44 1.37
N ASP A 130 -15.21 -7.20 1.44
CA ASP A 130 -15.02 -8.28 2.42
C ASP A 130 -14.27 -7.81 3.68
N GLY A 131 -13.88 -6.53 3.73
CA GLY A 131 -13.16 -5.91 4.85
C GLY A 131 -11.64 -6.03 4.77
N ASN A 132 -11.07 -6.56 3.68
CA ASN A 132 -9.62 -6.57 3.50
C ASN A 132 -9.08 -5.14 3.42
N SER A 133 -7.89 -4.95 3.96
CA SER A 133 -7.23 -3.65 3.95
C SER A 133 -6.47 -3.46 2.63
N VAL A 134 -6.76 -2.38 1.92
CA VAL A 134 -6.09 -2.01 0.67
C VAL A 134 -5.45 -0.65 0.84
N GLU A 135 -4.15 -0.57 0.64
CA GLU A 135 -3.38 0.67 0.74
C GLU A 135 -3.10 1.23 -0.65
N LEU A 136 -3.45 2.49 -0.87
CA LEU A 136 -3.00 3.27 -2.02
C LEU A 136 -1.98 4.28 -1.52
N GLN A 137 -0.76 4.25 -2.05
CA GLN A 137 0.33 5.06 -1.53
C GLN A 137 1.15 5.71 -2.64
N ILE A 138 2.03 6.61 -2.23
CA ILE A 138 3.21 7.01 -2.99
C ILE A 138 4.46 6.73 -2.14
N ASP A 139 5.58 6.53 -2.83
CA ASP A 139 6.89 6.60 -2.18
C ASP A 139 7.32 8.07 -2.07
N ASN A 140 7.75 8.48 -0.88
CA ASN A 140 8.27 9.82 -0.63
C ASN A 140 9.78 9.93 -0.97
N PHE A 141 10.42 8.80 -1.30
CA PHE A 141 11.84 8.63 -1.64
C PHE A 141 11.98 7.95 -3.03
N ALA A 142 11.66 8.66 -4.11
CA ALA A 142 11.41 8.06 -5.43
C ALA A 142 12.64 7.73 -6.32
N SER A 143 13.87 8.02 -5.89
CA SER A 143 15.10 7.89 -6.68
C SER A 143 16.17 7.01 -6.02
N ALA A 144 17.18 6.58 -6.80
CA ALA A 144 18.28 5.77 -6.27
C ALA A 144 19.12 6.48 -5.18
N ALA A 145 19.23 7.80 -5.27
CA ALA A 145 19.82 8.61 -4.18
C ALA A 145 18.91 8.58 -2.94
N GLU A 146 17.61 8.64 -3.16
CA GLU A 146 16.60 8.58 -2.09
C GLU A 146 16.43 7.16 -1.51
N ALA A 147 16.86 6.08 -2.19
CA ALA A 147 16.89 4.73 -1.60
C ALA A 147 17.87 4.63 -0.40
N ALA A 148 19.01 5.34 -0.46
CA ALA A 148 19.91 5.48 0.68
C ALA A 148 19.28 6.32 1.79
N GLU A 149 18.49 7.34 1.42
CA GLU A 149 17.75 8.17 2.38
C GLU A 149 16.62 7.38 3.07
N ALA A 150 15.90 6.53 2.33
CA ALA A 150 14.92 5.61 2.87
C ALA A 150 15.56 4.63 3.85
N ALA A 151 16.73 4.06 3.49
CA ALA A 151 17.48 3.21 4.40
C ALA A 151 17.94 3.96 5.66
N ALA A 152 18.42 5.20 5.51
CA ALA A 152 18.78 6.06 6.64
C ALA A 152 17.56 6.41 7.52
N TRP A 153 16.39 6.61 6.92
CA TRP A 153 15.14 6.86 7.63
C TRP A 153 14.76 5.66 8.51
N PHE A 154 14.80 4.44 7.98
CA PHE A 154 14.52 3.23 8.77
C PHE A 154 15.50 3.03 9.93
N ALA A 155 16.72 3.54 9.82
CA ALA A 155 17.73 3.50 10.87
C ALA A 155 17.63 4.67 11.89
N SER A 156 16.69 5.60 11.70
CA SER A 156 16.59 6.82 12.51
C SER A 156 15.84 6.61 13.84
N ASP A 157 16.16 7.44 14.83
CA ASP A 157 15.40 7.51 16.10
C ASP A 157 13.93 7.90 15.87
N ALA A 158 13.67 8.75 14.87
CA ALA A 158 12.31 9.18 14.52
C ALA A 158 11.44 7.98 14.09
N PHE A 159 11.99 7.05 13.32
CA PHE A 159 11.30 5.81 12.95
C PHE A 159 11.20 4.85 14.15
N ALA A 160 12.25 4.72 14.96
CA ALA A 160 12.21 3.88 16.16
C ALA A 160 11.16 4.34 17.18
N ILE A 161 10.97 5.65 17.34
CA ILE A 161 9.95 6.26 18.22
C ILE A 161 8.54 6.04 17.66
N ASN A 162 8.35 6.23 16.36
CA ASN A 162 7.06 6.06 15.70
C ASN A 162 7.21 5.30 14.36
N PRO A 163 7.09 3.97 14.38
CA PRO A 163 7.14 3.16 13.17
C PRO A 163 5.80 3.15 12.40
N ILE A 164 4.74 3.68 13.01
CA ILE A 164 3.38 3.68 12.44
C ILE A 164 3.14 4.91 11.58
N GLY A 165 3.65 6.08 11.96
CA GLY A 165 3.42 7.34 11.25
C GLY A 165 2.33 8.23 11.86
N VAL A 166 1.87 9.22 11.11
CA VAL A 166 0.96 10.28 11.59
C VAL A 166 -0.27 10.36 10.72
N ASP A 167 -1.43 10.46 11.35
CA ASP A 167 -2.69 10.63 10.62
C ASP A 167 -2.74 12.00 9.94
N PHE A 168 -3.33 12.05 8.76
CA PHE A 168 -3.64 13.30 8.08
C PHE A 168 -5.06 13.27 7.51
N ASP A 169 -5.61 14.46 7.22
CA ASP A 169 -6.88 14.58 6.50
C ASP A 169 -6.62 14.64 4.98
N PRO A 170 -7.11 13.68 4.18
CA PRO A 170 -6.96 13.72 2.73
C PRO A 170 -7.56 14.96 2.07
N GLU A 171 -8.59 15.56 2.66
CA GLU A 171 -9.20 16.80 2.14
C GLU A 171 -8.26 18.00 2.33
N ASP A 172 -7.60 18.09 3.49
CA ASP A 172 -6.57 19.12 3.75
C ASP A 172 -5.37 18.95 2.82
N LEU A 173 -4.88 17.70 2.67
CA LEU A 173 -3.77 17.41 1.77
C LEU A 173 -4.10 17.79 0.33
N LEU A 174 -5.31 17.46 -0.14
CA LEU A 174 -5.79 17.83 -1.47
C LEU A 174 -5.87 19.35 -1.63
N ALA A 175 -6.43 20.07 -0.66
CA ALA A 175 -6.56 21.53 -0.71
C ALA A 175 -5.19 22.22 -0.76
N ARG A 176 -4.23 21.78 0.08
CA ARG A 176 -2.86 22.30 0.10
C ARG A 176 -2.11 22.01 -1.21
N PHE A 177 -2.30 20.82 -1.78
CA PHE A 177 -1.76 20.47 -3.08
C PHE A 177 -2.31 21.40 -4.18
N GLN A 178 -3.62 21.64 -4.22
CA GLN A 178 -4.26 22.56 -5.17
C GLN A 178 -3.83 24.01 -4.99
N ALA A 179 -3.47 24.41 -3.77
CA ALA A 179 -2.90 25.72 -3.45
C ALA A 179 -1.42 25.87 -3.87
N GLY A 180 -0.80 24.81 -4.39
CA GLY A 180 0.59 24.85 -4.89
C GLY A 180 1.65 24.75 -3.80
N VAL A 181 1.33 24.21 -2.62
CA VAL A 181 2.32 23.93 -1.58
C VAL A 181 3.38 22.95 -2.12
N PRO A 182 4.68 23.17 -1.87
CA PRO A 182 5.74 22.28 -2.36
C PRO A 182 5.55 20.83 -1.90
N LEU A 183 5.81 19.87 -2.79
CA LEU A 183 5.68 18.43 -2.49
C LEU A 183 6.48 18.03 -1.25
N SER A 184 7.70 18.56 -1.08
CA SER A 184 8.57 18.32 0.08
C SER A 184 7.94 18.72 1.42
N ASP A 185 6.95 19.61 1.42
CA ASP A 185 6.23 20.04 2.62
C ASP A 185 4.89 19.32 2.79
N LEU A 186 4.36 18.75 1.71
CA LEU A 186 3.15 17.91 1.74
C LEU A 186 3.46 16.49 2.23
N THR A 187 4.61 15.93 1.84
CA THR A 187 5.01 14.56 2.17
C THR A 187 5.84 14.46 3.45
N ARG A 188 6.27 15.59 4.01
CA ARG A 188 7.04 15.59 5.26
C ARG A 188 6.19 15.11 6.43
N ARG A 189 6.63 14.04 7.09
CA ARG A 189 6.00 13.54 8.30
C ARG A 189 6.21 14.50 9.47
N ALA A 190 5.15 14.78 10.22
CA ALA A 190 5.25 15.49 11.49
C ALA A 190 5.80 14.58 12.59
N GLU A 191 6.56 15.12 13.53
CA GLU A 191 7.09 14.36 14.67
C GLU A 191 6.20 14.57 15.91
N ILE A 192 5.34 13.59 16.18
CA ILE A 192 4.34 13.62 17.27
C ILE A 192 4.73 12.78 18.49
N GLY A 193 5.91 12.17 18.48
CA GLY A 193 6.33 11.20 19.48
C GLY A 193 5.73 9.80 19.26
N PRO A 194 5.75 8.93 20.29
CA PRO A 194 5.34 7.53 20.16
C PRO A 194 3.87 7.35 19.77
N ARG A 195 3.60 6.37 18.91
CA ARG A 195 2.26 6.00 18.47
C ARG A 195 2.07 4.48 18.50
N GLY A 196 0.99 4.01 19.13
CA GLY A 196 0.57 2.61 19.07
C GLY A 196 -0.21 2.28 17.79
N LEU A 197 -0.50 0.99 17.56
CA LEU A 197 -1.38 0.60 16.47
C LEU A 197 -2.76 1.28 16.61
N PRO A 198 -3.38 1.73 15.51
CA PRO A 198 -4.75 2.22 15.55
C PRO A 198 -5.67 1.16 16.19
N VAL A 199 -6.59 1.60 17.04
CA VAL A 199 -7.67 0.73 17.53
C VAL A 199 -8.53 0.37 16.32
N ARG A 200 -8.69 -0.93 16.06
CA ARG A 200 -9.44 -1.46 14.91
C ARG A 200 -10.93 -1.21 15.01
#